data_AF-A7G9U7-F1
#
_entry.id   AF-A7G9U7-F1
#
_cell.length_a   1.000
_cell.length_b   1.000
_cell.length_c   1.000
_cell.angle_alpha   90.00
_cell.angle_beta   90.00
_cell.angle_gamma   90.00
#
_symmetry.space_group_name_H-M   'P 1'
#
loop_
_entity.id
_entity.type
_entity.pdbx_description
1 polymer ?
#
loop_
_entity_poly.entity_id
_entity_poly.type
_entity_poly.pdbx_seq_one_letter_code
_entity_poly.pdbx_strand_id
1 'polypeptide(L)'
;MNQCDELEELVSSQSWEKAYGKSLELFNDWQDNNFVISMVTNHSEIDNINIELWKLTQYVKCESEDESLASIHAVKFLLEHIMQMEKINIKNIV
;
A
#
# COMPACT_ATOMS: atom_id res chain seq x y z
N MET A 1 -10.23 -7.03 8.13
CA MET A 1 -9.76 -6.83 6.76
C MET A 1 -8.68 -5.78 6.84
N ASN A 2 -7.47 -6.06 6.35
CA ASN A 2 -6.44 -5.03 6.28
C ASN A 2 -6.77 -4.06 5.13
N GLN A 3 -6.07 -2.93 5.04
CA GLN A 3 -6.37 -1.90 4.03
C GLN A 3 -6.18 -2.42 2.59
N CYS A 4 -5.23 -3.33 2.36
CA CYS A 4 -4.97 -3.92 1.04
C CYS A 4 -6.12 -4.83 0.58
N ASP A 5 -6.64 -5.69 1.47
CA ASP A 5 -7.75 -6.59 1.17
C ASP A 5 -9.03 -5.79 0.87
N GLU A 6 -9.29 -4.71 1.61
CA GLU A 6 -10.42 -3.81 1.33
C GLU A 6 -10.26 -3.10 -0.02
N LEU A 7 -9.04 -2.65 -0.35
CA LEU A 7 -8.77 -2.02 -1.62
C LEU A 7 -8.92 -3.00 -2.79
N GLU A 8 -8.53 -4.27 -2.62
CA GLU A 8 -8.73 -5.35 -3.60
C GLU A 8 -10.23 -5.55 -3.88
N GLU A 9 -11.07 -5.64 -2.84
CA GLU A 9 -12.53 -5.74 -3.00
C GLU A 9 -13.14 -4.52 -3.71
N LEU A 10 -12.69 -3.30 -3.38
CA LEU A 10 -13.17 -2.07 -4.00
C LEU A 10 -12.79 -2.00 -5.49
N VAL A 11 -11.57 -2.40 -5.84
CA VAL A 11 -11.10 -2.46 -7.23
C VAL A 11 -11.85 -3.53 -8.02
N SER A 12 -11.97 -4.75 -7.50
CA SER A 12 -12.70 -5.85 -8.17
C SER A 12 -14.20 -5.59 -8.30
N SER A 13 -14.78 -4.78 -7.42
CA SER A 13 -16.18 -4.32 -7.51
C SER A 13 -16.35 -3.03 -8.34
N GLN A 14 -15.27 -2.52 -8.94
CA GLN A 14 -15.25 -1.28 -9.74
C GLN A 14 -15.78 -0.05 -8.98
N SER A 15 -15.60 -0.03 -7.66
CA SER A 15 -15.98 1.07 -6.78
C SER A 15 -14.91 2.17 -6.78
N TRP A 16 -14.56 2.71 -7.94
CA TRP A 16 -13.35 3.51 -8.18
C TRP A 16 -13.19 4.75 -7.28
N GLU A 17 -14.24 5.50 -7.02
CA GLU A 17 -14.17 6.67 -6.12
C GLU A 17 -13.75 6.26 -4.70
N LYS A 18 -14.34 5.18 -4.19
CA LYS A 18 -14.00 4.61 -2.88
C LYS A 18 -12.61 4.00 -2.90
N ALA A 19 -12.28 3.26 -3.95
CA ALA A 19 -10.96 2.66 -4.13
C ALA A 19 -9.88 3.75 -4.14
N TYR A 20 -10.11 4.86 -4.84
CA TYR A 20 -9.16 5.97 -4.91
C TYR A 20 -8.99 6.63 -3.54
N GLY A 21 -10.09 6.92 -2.84
CA GLY A 21 -10.04 7.40 -1.46
C GLY A 21 -9.25 6.47 -0.53
N LYS A 22 -9.49 5.16 -0.64
CA LYS A 22 -8.79 4.14 0.16
C LYS A 22 -7.30 4.00 -0.22
N SER A 23 -6.95 4.15 -1.49
CA SER A 23 -5.55 4.14 -1.94
C SER A 23 -4.76 5.33 -1.39
N LEU A 24 -5.39 6.50 -1.28
CA LEU A 24 -4.79 7.68 -0.66
C LEU A 24 -4.69 7.53 0.86
N GLU A 25 -5.68 6.94 1.51
CA GLU A 25 -5.63 6.60 2.94
C GLU A 25 -4.44 5.68 3.23
N LEU A 26 -4.30 4.60 2.47
CA LEU A 26 -3.16 3.67 2.57
C LEU A 26 -1.82 4.37 2.38
N PHE A 27 -1.71 5.24 1.36
CA PHE A 27 -0.52 6.05 1.13
C PHE A 27 -0.18 6.94 2.33
N ASN A 28 -1.17 7.67 2.84
CA ASN A 28 -0.97 8.61 3.95
C ASN A 28 -0.63 7.88 5.26
N ASP A 29 -1.31 6.77 5.56
CA ASP A 29 -1.06 5.97 6.76
C ASP A 29 0.37 5.39 6.78
N TRP A 30 0.90 5.05 5.61
CA TRP A 30 2.31 4.67 5.46
C TRP A 30 3.24 5.88 5.72
N GLN A 31 3.01 7.03 5.09
CA GLN A 31 3.84 8.24 5.26
C GLN A 31 3.83 8.76 6.70
N ASP A 32 2.68 8.71 7.38
CA ASP A 32 2.51 9.19 8.74
C ASP A 32 3.16 8.25 9.77
N ASN A 33 3.49 7.02 9.38
CA ASN A 33 4.20 6.03 10.20
C ASN A 33 5.71 6.31 10.29
N ASN A 34 6.08 7.56 10.61
CA ASN A 34 7.45 8.03 10.76
C ASN A 34 8.31 7.15 11.68
N PHE A 35 7.70 6.56 12.71
CA PHE A 35 8.37 5.63 13.61
C PHE A 35 8.86 4.37 12.88
N VAL A 36 7.98 3.73 12.10
CA VAL A 36 8.31 2.58 11.26
C VAL A 36 9.39 2.95 10.25
N ILE A 37 9.18 4.04 9.50
CA ILE A 37 10.12 4.49 8.47
C ILE A 37 11.52 4.76 9.06
N SER A 38 11.59 5.34 10.26
CA SER A 38 12.86 5.61 10.93
C SER A 38 13.61 4.36 11.41
N MET A 39 12.90 3.24 11.59
CA MET A 39 13.49 1.96 11.98
C MET A 39 14.02 1.16 10.80
N VAL A 40 13.48 1.39 9.59
CA VAL A 40 13.93 0.67 8.41
C VAL A 40 15.35 1.08 8.06
N THR A 41 16.27 0.14 8.24
CA THR A 41 17.70 0.37 8.03
C THR A 41 18.06 0.42 6.54
N ASN A 42 17.32 -0.29 5.70
CA ASN A 42 17.51 -0.29 4.27
C ASN A 42 16.60 0.75 3.58
N HIS A 43 17.15 1.90 3.25
CA HIS A 43 16.42 2.97 2.56
C HIS A 43 15.82 2.55 1.21
N SER A 44 16.37 1.54 0.53
CA SER A 44 15.77 1.06 -0.72
C SER A 44 14.39 0.45 -0.51
N GLU A 45 14.14 -0.16 0.65
CA GLU A 45 12.82 -0.71 0.96
C GLU A 45 11.77 0.39 1.07
N ILE A 46 12.13 1.51 1.69
CA ILE A 46 11.27 2.70 1.80
C ILE A 46 10.99 3.29 0.43
N ASP A 47 12.01 3.41 -0.42
CA ASP A 47 11.84 3.93 -1.78
C ASP A 47 10.96 3.00 -2.63
N ASN A 48 11.14 1.68 -2.52
CA ASN A 48 10.35 0.70 -3.25
C ASN A 48 8.85 0.79 -2.92
N ILE A 49 8.50 0.80 -1.63
CA ILE A 49 7.10 0.91 -1.20
C ILE A 49 6.51 2.28 -1.55
N ASN A 50 7.28 3.36 -1.42
CA ASN A 50 6.83 4.70 -1.81
C ASN A 50 6.50 4.77 -3.30
N ILE A 51 7.40 4.28 -4.16
CA ILE A 51 7.20 4.26 -5.62
C ILE A 51 5.96 3.43 -5.96
N GLU A 52 5.80 2.26 -5.33
CA GLU A 52 4.68 1.38 -5.64
C GLU A 52 3.34 1.96 -5.15
N LEU A 53 3.29 2.57 -3.96
CA LEU A 53 2.09 3.27 -3.49
C LEU A 53 1.73 4.47 -4.41
N TRP A 54 2.72 5.20 -4.94
CA TRP A 54 2.45 6.25 -5.92
C TRP A 54 1.80 5.68 -7.19
N LYS A 55 2.33 4.57 -7.74
CA LYS A 55 1.74 3.91 -8.90
C LYS A 55 0.32 3.44 -8.61
N LEU A 56 0.10 2.79 -7.46
CA LEU A 56 -1.21 2.31 -7.02
C LEU A 56 -2.26 3.42 -7.06
N THR A 57 -1.97 4.60 -6.50
CA THR A 57 -2.92 5.73 -6.53
C THR A 57 -3.27 6.17 -7.95
N GLN A 58 -2.31 6.10 -8.89
CA GLN A 58 -2.56 6.45 -10.29
C GLN A 58 -3.33 5.36 -11.03
N TYR A 59 -3.00 4.09 -10.82
CA TYR A 59 -3.72 2.98 -11.44
C TYR A 59 -5.18 2.93 -11.04
N VAL A 60 -5.47 3.15 -9.75
CA VAL A 60 -6.84 3.22 -9.24
C VAL A 60 -7.57 4.45 -9.82
N LYS A 61 -6.89 5.61 -9.87
CA LYS A 61 -7.45 6.84 -10.47
C LYS A 61 -7.74 6.71 -11.96
N CYS A 62 -6.94 5.93 -12.67
CA CYS A 62 -7.10 5.63 -14.10
C CYS A 62 -8.05 4.45 -14.34
N GLU A 63 -8.65 3.87 -13.29
CA GLU A 63 -9.58 2.75 -13.36
C GLU A 63 -8.98 1.51 -14.07
N SER A 64 -7.67 1.33 -13.96
CA SER A 64 -6.96 0.17 -14.54
C SER A 64 -6.98 -0.98 -13.54
N GLU A 65 -7.97 -1.87 -13.66
CA GLU A 65 -8.20 -2.98 -12.72
C GLU A 65 -7.00 -3.92 -12.59
N ASP A 66 -6.44 -4.36 -13.70
CA ASP A 66 -5.27 -5.25 -13.76
C ASP A 66 -4.02 -4.64 -13.11
N GLU A 67 -3.66 -3.41 -13.49
CA GLU A 67 -2.52 -2.69 -12.90
C GLU A 67 -2.75 -2.38 -11.41
N SER A 68 -3.98 -2.03 -11.03
CA SER A 68 -4.35 -1.77 -9.63
C SER A 68 -4.17 -3.03 -8.79
N LEU A 69 -4.73 -4.18 -9.21
CA LEU A 69 -4.60 -5.45 -8.49
C LEU A 69 -3.14 -5.89 -8.39
N ALA A 70 -2.37 -5.79 -9.49
CA ALA A 70 -0.95 -6.11 -9.47
C ALA A 70 -0.17 -5.25 -8.45
N SER A 71 -0.45 -3.94 -8.43
CA SER A 71 0.19 -3.00 -7.51
C SER A 71 -0.25 -3.22 -6.04
N ILE A 72 -1.52 -3.56 -5.78
CA ILE A 72 -2.01 -3.93 -4.44
C ILE A 72 -1.23 -5.13 -3.88
N HIS A 73 -1.05 -6.19 -4.67
CA HIS A 73 -0.28 -7.36 -4.24
C HIS A 73 1.20 -7.02 -4.02
N ALA A 74 1.80 -6.15 -4.85
CA ALA A 74 3.17 -5.70 -4.67
C ALA A 74 3.34 -4.89 -3.37
N VAL A 75 2.41 -3.96 -3.09
CA VAL A 75 2.37 -3.18 -1.84
C VAL A 75 2.27 -4.11 -0.63
N LYS A 76 1.36 -5.09 -0.66
CA LYS A 76 1.18 -6.08 0.41
C LYS A 76 2.47 -6.84 0.68
N PHE A 77 3.13 -7.34 -0.37
CA PHE A 77 4.41 -8.03 -0.27
C PHE A 77 5.51 -7.15 0.36
N LEU A 78 5.66 -5.91 -0.10
CA LEU A 78 6.69 -4.99 0.39
C LEU A 78 6.47 -4.65 1.86
N LEU A 79 5.23 -4.40 2.27
CA LEU A 79 4.91 -4.11 3.68
C LEU A 79 5.18 -5.33 4.58
N GLU A 80 4.77 -6.52 4.18
CA GLU A 80 5.08 -7.76 4.90
C GLU A 80 6.59 -7.99 5.02
N HIS A 81 7.34 -7.73 3.94
CA HIS A 81 8.79 -7.86 3.92
C HIS A 81 9.47 -6.90 4.91
N ILE A 82 9.09 -5.63 4.90
CA ILE A 82 9.59 -4.61 5.83
C ILE A 82 9.27 -5.00 7.28
N MET A 83 8.04 -5.46 7.53
CA MET A 83 7.61 -5.89 8.87
C MET A 83 8.43 -7.09 9.38
N GLN A 84 8.69 -8.08 8.52
CA GLN A 84 9.48 -9.26 8.87
C GLN A 84 10.95 -8.93 9.11
N MET A 85 11.55 -8.08 8.27
CA MET A 85 12.96 -7.69 8.40
C MET A 85 13.23 -6.94 9.71
N GLU A 86 12.40 -5.94 10.01
CA GLU A 86 12.62 -5.07 11.16
C GLU A 86 11.93 -5.59 12.44
N LYS A 87 11.27 -6.76 12.37
CA LYS A 87 10.48 -7.36 13.47
C LYS A 87 9.47 -6.39 14.07
N ILE A 88 8.94 -5.50 13.26
CA ILE A 88 7.96 -4.49 13.63
C ILE A 88 6.55 -4.99 13.33
N ASN A 89 5.56 -4.44 14.03
CA ASN A 89 4.16 -4.80 13.84
C ASN A 89 3.34 -3.57 13.45
N ILE A 90 2.88 -3.53 12.20
CA ILE A 90 2.04 -2.45 11.65
C ILE A 90 0.60 -2.97 11.53
N LYS A 91 -0.07 -3.13 12.68
CA LYS A 91 -1.39 -3.79 12.80
C LYS A 91 -2.56 -3.17 12.01
N ASN A 92 -2.34 -2.05 11.33
CA ASN A 92 -3.41 -1.31 10.66
C ASN A 92 -3.30 -1.31 9.13
N ILE A 93 -2.17 -1.76 8.57
CA ILE A 93 -1.90 -1.70 7.12
C ILE A 93 -1.98 -3.08 6.48
N VAL A 94 -1.44 -4.11 7.17
CA VAL A 94 -1.35 -5.51 6.73
C VAL A 94 -2.08 -6.43 7.69
#